data_AF-A0A6V7HLR4-F1
#
_entry.id   AF-A0A6V7HLR4-F1
#
_cell.length_a   1.000
_cell.length_b   1.000
_cell.length_c   1.000
_cell.angle_alpha   90.00
_cell.angle_beta   90.00
_cell.angle_gamma   90.00
#
_symmetry.space_group_name_H-M   'P 1'
#
loop_
_entity.id
_entity.type
_entity.pdbx_description
1 polymer ?
#
loop_
_entity_poly.entity_id
_entity_poly.type
_entity_poly.pdbx_seq_one_letter_code
_entity_poly.pdbx_strand_id
1 'polypeptide(L)' 'SWFRGVRSSKFRHVYGVPAKRDKCYDNIKITKNAHDSQFCAVNPKFLAIVTEVAGGGAFLVLPLDN' A
#
# COMPACT_ATOMS: atom_id res chain seq x y z
N SER A 1 39.69 20.56 9.89
CA SER A 1 38.68 19.93 10.74
C SER A 1 37.80 19.03 9.88
N TRP A 2 38.02 17.71 9.94
CA TRP A 2 37.30 16.71 9.14
C TRP A 2 36.01 16.30 9.85
N PHE A 3 35.07 17.24 10.00
CA PHE A 3 33.70 16.92 10.40
C PHE A 3 32.79 17.48 9.32
N ARG A 4 32.46 16.65 8.32
CA ARG A 4 31.35 16.93 7.41
C ARG A 4 30.10 16.95 8.28
N GLY A 5 29.64 18.14 8.65
CA GLY A 5 28.47 18.35 9.50
C GLY A 5 27.29 17.49 9.04
N VAL A 6 26.57 16.92 10.00
CA VAL A 6 25.47 16.00 9.74
C VAL A 6 24.50 16.63 8.73
N ARG A 7 24.33 16.01 7.56
CA ARG A 7 23.49 16.53 6.46
C ARG A 7 22.10 16.87 7.00
N SER A 8 21.77 18.15 7.07
CA SER A 8 20.44 18.60 7.51
C SER A 8 19.39 18.07 6.53
N SER A 9 18.38 17.40 7.05
CA SER A 9 17.23 16.94 6.30
C SER A 9 15.99 17.15 7.15
N LYS A 10 14.97 17.83 6.58
CA LYS A 10 13.66 17.98 7.22
C LYS A 10 12.95 16.64 7.46
N PHE A 11 13.41 15.58 6.80
CA PHE A 11 12.85 14.24 6.90
C PHE A 11 13.64 13.29 7.81
N ARG A 12 14.64 13.80 8.55
CA ARG A 12 15.54 12.98 9.39
C ARG A 12 14.79 12.11 10.41
N HIS A 13 13.60 12.52 10.84
CA HIS A 13 12.79 11.84 11.84
C HIS A 13 11.45 11.32 11.30
N VAL A 14 11.34 11.10 9.98
CA VAL A 14 10.15 10.46 9.39
C VAL A 14 10.19 8.97 9.69
N TYR A 15 9.08 8.44 10.21
CA TYR A 15 8.87 7.01 10.41
C TYR A 15 7.44 6.63 9.99
N GLY A 16 7.26 5.39 9.55
CA GLY A 16 5.95 4.85 9.20
C GLY A 16 5.19 4.41 10.45
N VAL A 17 3.88 4.66 10.48
CA VAL A 17 2.96 4.11 11.47
C VAL A 17 1.90 3.31 10.72
N PRO A 18 1.89 1.97 10.83
CA PRO A 18 0.87 1.16 10.19
C PRO A 18 -0.50 1.43 10.83
N ALA A 19 -1.56 1.31 10.04
CA ALA A 19 -2.91 1.37 10.55
C ALA A 19 -3.17 0.21 11.52
N LYS A 20 -4.01 0.46 12.52
CA LYS A 20 -4.52 -0.62 13.39
C LYS A 20 -5.45 -1.54 12.59
N ARG A 21 -5.60 -2.78 13.05
CA ARG A 21 -6.34 -3.82 12.32
C ARG A 21 -7.81 -3.48 12.06
N ASP A 22 -8.45 -2.73 12.95
CA ASP A 22 -9.81 -2.19 12.80
C ASP A 22 -9.95 -1.24 11.60
N LYS A 23 -8.84 -0.66 11.13
CA LYS A 23 -8.77 0.21 9.94
C LYS A 23 -8.19 -0.49 8.72
N CYS A 24 -8.00 -1.80 8.79
CA CYS A 24 -7.49 -2.60 7.68
C CYS A 24 -8.64 -3.33 6.97
N TYR A 25 -8.42 -3.65 5.69
CA TYR A 25 -9.32 -4.50 4.92
C TYR A 25 -8.88 -5.97 5.05
N ASP A 26 -9.65 -6.74 5.80
CA ASP A 26 -9.43 -8.17 5.99
C ASP A 26 -10.25 -9.02 5.00
N ASN A 27 -9.91 -10.31 4.87
CA ASN A 27 -10.63 -11.29 4.04
C ASN A 27 -10.64 -11.02 2.51
N ILE A 28 -9.59 -10.38 2.00
CA ILE A 28 -9.40 -10.15 0.56
C ILE A 28 -8.39 -11.15 0.00
N LYS A 29 -8.81 -11.95 -0.97
CA LYS A 29 -7.94 -12.92 -1.66
C LYS A 29 -7.11 -12.20 -2.74
N ILE A 30 -5.97 -11.66 -2.35
CA ILE A 30 -5.05 -10.97 -3.26
C ILE A 30 -4.36 -11.98 -4.18
N THR A 31 -4.14 -11.60 -5.45
CA THR A 31 -3.39 -12.42 -6.40
C THR A 31 -2.01 -12.80 -5.87
N LYS A 32 -1.60 -14.06 -6.09
CA LYS A 32 -0.23 -14.54 -5.83
C LYS A 32 0.65 -14.50 -7.07
N ASN A 33 0.15 -13.92 -8.17
CA ASN A 33 0.88 -13.84 -9.43
C ASN A 33 2.12 -12.96 -9.26
N ALA A 34 3.31 -13.56 -9.43
CA ALA A 34 4.59 -12.86 -9.31
C ALA A 34 4.91 -11.92 -10.50
N HIS A 35 4.11 -11.97 -11.58
CA HIS A 35 4.33 -11.19 -12.79
C HIS A 35 3.70 -9.78 -12.75
N ASP A 36 2.73 -9.53 -11.87
CA ASP A 36 2.15 -8.19 -11.68
C ASP A 36 2.84 -7.50 -10.50
N SER A 37 3.48 -6.35 -10.72
CA SER A 37 4.22 -5.64 -9.64
C SER A 37 3.32 -4.74 -8.77
N GLN A 38 2.07 -4.52 -9.19
CA GLN A 38 1.17 -3.53 -8.60
C GLN A 38 -0.20 -4.17 -8.32
N PHE A 39 -0.35 -4.80 -7.15
CA PHE A 39 -1.56 -5.52 -6.77
C PHE A 39 -2.71 -4.63 -6.29
N CYS A 40 -2.45 -3.34 -6.02
CA CYS A 40 -3.47 -2.40 -5.59
C CYS A 40 -3.21 -0.98 -6.09
N ALA A 41 -4.29 -0.21 -6.25
CA ALA A 41 -4.28 1.20 -6.58
C ALA A 41 -5.34 1.91 -5.72
N VAL A 42 -5.05 3.13 -5.26
CA VAL A 42 -5.93 3.86 -4.34
C VAL A 42 -6.10 5.31 -4.78
N ASN A 43 -7.30 5.83 -4.56
CA ASN A 43 -7.62 7.25 -4.64
C ASN A 43 -8.42 7.65 -3.38
N PRO A 44 -8.75 8.93 -3.15
CA PRO A 44 -9.46 9.36 -1.94
C PRO A 44 -10.86 8.75 -1.71
N LYS A 45 -11.46 8.11 -2.72
CA LYS A 45 -12.81 7.53 -2.65
C LYS A 45 -12.84 6.01 -2.79
N PHE A 46 -11.81 5.41 -3.38
CA PHE A 46 -11.82 4.00 -3.78
C PHE A 46 -10.45 3.35 -3.65
N LEU A 47 -10.47 2.07 -3.32
CA LEU A 47 -9.33 1.17 -3.33
C LEU A 47 -9.61 0.01 -4.30
N ALA A 48 -8.76 -0.13 -5.32
CA ALA A 48 -8.79 -1.25 -6.26
C ALA A 48 -7.72 -2.28 -5.90
N ILE A 49 -8.08 -3.57 -5.89
CA ILE A 49 -7.21 -4.69 -5.50
C ILE A 49 -7.36 -5.82 -6.51
N VAL A 50 -6.25 -6.32 -7.04
CA VAL A 50 -6.24 -7.49 -7.95
C VAL A 50 -6.46 -8.76 -7.13
N THR A 51 -7.50 -9.53 -7.48
CA THR A 51 -7.90 -10.75 -6.76
C THR A 51 -7.37 -12.02 -7.43
N GLU A 52 -7.15 -13.06 -6.64
CA GLU A 52 -6.78 -14.39 -7.14
C GLU A 52 -7.99 -15.07 -7.80
N VAL A 53 -7.92 -15.31 -9.12
CA VAL A 53 -8.92 -16.07 -9.90
C VAL A 53 -8.20 -17.02 -10.84
N ALA A 54 -8.83 -18.17 -11.11
CA ALA A 54 -8.26 -19.27 -11.88
C ALA A 54 -7.81 -18.90 -13.31
N GLY A 55 -8.36 -17.83 -13.90
CA GLY A 55 -8.02 -17.35 -15.25
C GLY A 55 -7.23 -16.05 -15.31
N GLY A 56 -6.83 -15.47 -14.16
CA GLY A 56 -6.24 -14.13 -14.08
C GLY A 56 -7.22 -13.00 -14.41
N GLY A 57 -6.87 -11.76 -14.03
CA GLY A 57 -7.55 -10.55 -14.52
C GLY A 57 -8.78 -10.03 -13.76
N ALA A 58 -9.22 -10.64 -12.66
CA ALA A 58 -10.28 -10.05 -11.83
C ALA A 58 -9.71 -9.11 -10.76
N PHE A 59 -10.48 -8.06 -10.44
CA PHE A 59 -10.15 -7.10 -9.38
C PHE A 59 -11.40 -6.71 -8.59
N LEU A 60 -11.19 -6.32 -7.34
CA LEU A 60 -12.18 -5.81 -6.41
C LEU A 60 -12.01 -4.29 -6.26
N VAL A 61 -13.12 -3.55 -6.23
CA VAL A 61 -13.13 -2.11 -5.91
C VAL A 61 -13.92 -1.90 -4.63
N LEU A 62 -13.26 -1.33 -3.63
CA LEU A 62 -13.85 -0.99 -2.34
C LEU A 62 -14.07 0.53 -2.27
N PRO A 63 -15.26 1.00 -1.88
CA PRO A 63 -15.45 2.39 -1.49
C PRO A 63 -14.68 2.66 -0.18
N LEU A 64 -14.00 3.80 -0.14
CA LEU A 64 -13.44 4.35 1.09
C LEU A 64 -14.53 5.22 1.71
N ASP A 65 -15.00 4.86 2.90
CA ASP A 65 -15.88 5.72 3.68
C ASP A 65 -15.13 7.01 4.08
N ASN A 66 -15.85 8.13 4.13
CA ASN A 66 -15.32 9.40 4.66
C ASN A 66 -15.35 9.39 6.19
#